data_AF-E9GZE7-F1
#
_entry.id   AF-E9GZE7-F1
#
_cell.length_a   1.000
_cell.length_b   1.000
_cell.length_c   1.000
_cell.angle_alpha   90.00
_cell.angle_beta   90.00
_cell.angle_gamma   90.00
#
_symmetry.space_group_name_H-M   'P 1'
#
loop_
_entity.id
_entity.type
_entity.pdbx_description
1 polymer ?
#
loop_
_entity_poly.entity_id
_entity_poly.type
_entity_poly.pdbx_seq_one_letter_code
_entity_poly.pdbx_strand_id
1 'polypeptide(L)' 'NDALVRIILPEGAFNIEIETPYAVTRLQDTLHFTYLDVKGRSVVENAAKNLVENHIQPFKYTFPRIVMLQEPLL' A
#
# COMPACT_ATOMS: atom_id res chain seq x y z
N ASN A 1 -19.77 -11.57 2.04
CA ASN A 1 -19.05 -10.35 2.47
C ASN A 1 -17.63 -10.41 1.99
N ASP A 2 -17.38 -9.79 0.84
CA ASP A 2 -16.04 -9.64 0.27
C ASP A 2 -15.57 -8.20 0.53
N ALA A 3 -14.32 -8.05 0.96
CA ALA A 3 -13.70 -6.75 1.23
C ALA A 3 -12.46 -6.60 0.34
N LEU A 4 -12.38 -5.48 -0.35
CA LEU A 4 -11.25 -5.14 -1.20
C LEU A 4 -10.61 -3.87 -0.63
N VAL A 5 -9.40 -4.02 -0.11
CA VAL A 5 -8.62 -2.94 0.51
C VAL A 5 -7.57 -2.50 -0.49
N ARG A 6 -7.65 -1.24 -0.92
CA ARG A 6 -6.62 -0.59 -1.76
C ARG A 6 -5.84 0.40 -0.93
N ILE A 7 -4.53 0.25 -0.91
CA ILE A 7 -3.60 1.11 -0.17
C ILE A 7 -2.71 1.79 -1.19
N ILE A 8 -2.77 3.12 -1.26
CA ILE A 8 -1.90 3.93 -2.11
C ILE A 8 -0.75 4.44 -1.24
N LEU A 9 0.46 4.07 -1.60
CA LEU A 9 1.68 4.43 -0.87
C LEU A 9 2.38 5.63 -1.53
N PRO A 10 3.18 6.40 -0.78
CA PRO A 10 3.95 7.49 -1.35
C PRO A 10 4.99 6.98 -2.36
N GLU A 11 5.40 7.87 -3.28
CA GLU A 11 6.44 7.56 -4.25
C GLU A 11 7.75 7.16 -3.54
N GLY A 12 8.33 6.02 -3.92
CA GLY A 12 9.56 5.53 -3.31
C GLY A 12 9.39 4.77 -1.98
N ALA A 13 8.15 4.43 -1.58
CA ALA A 13 7.93 3.40 -0.58
C ALA A 13 8.40 2.03 -1.09
N PHE A 14 9.08 1.26 -0.25
CA PHE A 14 9.55 -0.09 -0.57
C PHE A 14 9.45 -1.01 0.65
N ASN A 15 9.70 -2.30 0.46
CA ASN A 15 9.60 -3.33 1.49
C ASN A 15 8.22 -3.34 2.20
N ILE A 16 7.18 -3.68 1.43
CA ILE A 16 5.81 -3.77 1.90
C ILE A 16 5.61 -5.13 2.56
N GLU A 17 5.31 -5.14 3.85
CA GLU A 17 5.15 -6.35 4.65
C GLU A 17 3.72 -6.42 5.20
N ILE A 18 3.04 -7.53 4.91
CA ILE A 18 1.69 -7.84 5.37
C ILE A 18 1.74 -9.20 6.04
N GLU A 19 1.72 -9.21 7.37
CA GLU A 19 1.67 -10.43 8.16
C GLU A 19 0.27 -10.56 8.76
N THR A 20 -0.55 -11.42 8.17
CA THR A 20 -1.91 -11.68 8.63
C THR A 20 -2.05 -13.16 9.02
N PRO A 21 -2.58 -13.48 10.22
CA PRO A 21 -2.77 -14.88 10.65
C PRO A 21 -3.97 -15.56 9.97
N TYR A 22 -4.59 -14.91 8.98
CA TYR A 22 -5.76 -15.36 8.25
C TYR A 22 -5.52 -15.23 6.73
N ALA A 23 -6.33 -15.94 5.95
CA ALA A 23 -6.20 -15.96 4.50
C ALA A 23 -6.58 -14.61 3.88
N VAL A 24 -5.59 -13.90 3.36
CA VAL A 24 -5.73 -12.70 2.55
C VAL A 24 -5.11 -12.98 1.20
N THR A 25 -5.84 -12.68 0.13
CA THR A 25 -5.32 -12.77 -1.23
C THR A 25 -4.74 -11.42 -1.60
N ARG A 26 -3.41 -11.34 -1.64
CA ARG A 26 -2.71 -10.18 -2.20
C ARG A 26 -2.89 -10.19 -3.72
N LEU A 27 -3.42 -9.10 -4.27
CA LEU A 27 -3.57 -8.89 -5.70
C LEU A 27 -2.28 -8.29 -6.27
N GLN A 28 -2.22 -8.16 -7.59
CA GLN A 28 -1.06 -7.61 -8.28
C GLN A 28 -0.87 -6.13 -7.90
N ASP A 29 0.34 -5.78 -7.46
CA ASP A 29 0.70 -4.39 -7.20
C ASP A 29 0.65 -3.59 -8.52
N THR A 30 0.00 -2.43 -8.46
CA THR A 30 -0.16 -1.55 -9.63
C THR A 30 0.45 -0.18 -9.32
N LEU A 31 0.80 0.59 -10.35
CA LEU A 31 1.23 1.97 -10.19
C LEU A 31 0.06 2.91 -10.50
N HIS A 32 -0.19 3.87 -9.62
CA HIS A 32 -1.15 4.94 -9.81
C HIS A 32 -0.42 6.26 -10.07
N PHE A 33 -0.82 6.96 -11.12
CA PHE A 33 -0.20 8.22 -11.53
C PHE A 33 -1.17 9.36 -11.26
N THR A 34 -0.76 10.31 -10.43
CA THR A 34 -1.47 11.56 -10.17
C THR A 34 -0.80 12.75 -10.87
N TYR A 35 -1.43 13.93 -10.81
CA TYR A 35 -1.08 15.12 -11.61
C TYR A 35 0.32 15.72 -11.37
N LEU A 36 1.10 15.21 -10.42
CA LEU A 36 2.45 15.66 -10.07
C LEU A 36 3.43 14.48 -9.83
N ASP A 37 3.05 13.27 -10.20
CA ASP A 37 3.87 12.07 -9.96
C ASP A 37 4.90 11.90 -11.10
N VAL A 38 6.18 11.71 -10.74
CA VAL A 38 7.27 11.48 -11.71
C VAL A 38 7.48 9.99 -11.96
N LYS A 39 7.32 9.17 -10.92
CA LYS A 39 7.55 7.71 -10.99
C LYS A 39 6.26 6.91 -10.77
N GLY A 40 5.23 7.53 -10.20
CA GLY A 40 3.99 6.87 -9.85
C GLY A 40 4.02 6.29 -8.44
N ARG A 41 2.84 6.24 -7.83
CA ARG A 41 2.59 5.74 -6.49
C ARG A 41 2.27 4.25 -6.53
N SER A 42 2.93 3.44 -5.71
CA SER A 42 2.61 2.01 -5.62
C SER A 42 1.27 1.81 -4.92
N VAL A 43 0.40 1.03 -5.56
CA VAL A 43 -0.91 0.63 -5.04
C VAL A 43 -0.87 -0.85 -4.74
N VAL A 44 -1.18 -1.17 -3.49
CA VAL A 44 -1.30 -2.53 -2.99
C VAL A 44 -2.77 -2.83 -2.80
N GLU A 45 -3.24 -3.88 -3.48
CA GLU A 45 -4.62 -4.33 -3.37
C GLU A 45 -4.68 -5.67 -2.63
N ASN A 46 -5.55 -5.78 -1.64
CA ASN A 46 -5.76 -7.00 -0.87
C ASN A 46 -7.25 -7.35 -0.86
N ALA A 47 -7.55 -8.59 -1.24
CA ALA A 47 -8.89 -9.14 -1.17
C ALA A 47 -8.99 -10.07 0.06
N ALA A 48 -9.97 -9.81 0.91
CA ALA A 48 -10.27 -10.62 2.08
C ALA A 48 -11.77 -10.92 2.16
N LYS A 49 -12.13 -12.01 2.83
CA LYS A 49 -13.51 -12.45 2.99
C LYS A 49 -13.83 -12.66 4.46
N ASN A 50 -15.08 -12.42 4.85
CA ASN A 50 -15.59 -12.67 6.20
C ASN A 50 -14.74 -12.01 7.32
N LEU A 51 -14.41 -10.73 7.15
CA LEU A 51 -13.66 -9.97 8.15
C LEU A 51 -14.50 -9.68 9.40
N VAL A 52 -13.84 -9.68 10.57
CA VAL A 52 -14.38 -9.30 11.88
C VAL A 52 -13.39 -8.34 12.54
N GLU A 53 -13.79 -7.63 13.59
CA GLU A 53 -12.93 -6.63 14.26
C GLU A 53 -11.61 -7.22 14.79
N ASN A 54 -11.61 -8.51 15.16
CA ASN A 54 -10.39 -9.19 15.62
C ASN A 54 -9.33 -9.40 14.50
N HIS A 55 -9.66 -9.12 13.24
CA HIS A 55 -8.73 -9.18 12.10
C HIS A 55 -7.97 -7.86 11.86
N ILE A 56 -8.06 -6.87 12.76
CA ILE A 56 -7.24 -5.65 12.65
C ILE A 56 -5.77 -5.99 12.90
N GLN A 57 -4.91 -5.76 11.90
CA GLN A 57 -3.48 -6.04 11.95
C GLN A 57 -2.66 -4.84 11.47
N PRO A 58 -1.42 -4.66 11.98
CA PRO A 58 -0.55 -3.58 11.53
C PRO A 58 0.01 -3.84 10.13
N PHE A 59 -0.01 -2.82 9.29
CA PHE A 59 0.61 -2.81 7.97
C PHE A 59 1.95 -2.07 8.04
N LYS A 60 3.05 -2.69 7.59
CA LYS A 60 4.39 -2.12 7.65
C LYS A 60 4.93 -1.82 6.25
N TYR A 61 5.58 -0.67 6.12
CA TYR A 61 6.27 -0.25 4.91
C TYR A 61 7.50 0.57 5.26
N THR A 62 8.52 0.52 4.40
CA THR A 62 9.71 1.35 4.54
C THR A 62 9.61 2.55 3.63
N PHE A 63 9.75 3.74 4.21
CA PHE A 63 9.74 4.98 3.46
C PHE A 63 10.92 5.89 3.86
N PRO A 64 11.90 6.09 2.96
CA PRO A 64 13.06 6.91 3.25
C PRO A 64 12.67 8.40 3.21
N ARG A 65 12.92 9.10 4.33
CA ARG A 65 12.55 10.52 4.49
C ARG A 65 13.17 11.44 3.42
N ILE A 66 14.31 11.06 2.85
CA ILE A 66 14.99 11.86 1.82
C ILE A 66 14.17 11.98 0.53
N VAL A 67 13.28 11.02 0.26
CA VAL A 67 12.41 11.05 -0.93
C VAL A 67 11.29 12.09 -0.77
N MET A 68 10.91 12.47 0.45
CA MET A 68 9.99 13.60 0.68
C MET A 68 10.53 14.93 0.16
N LEU A 69 11.86 15.07 0.05
CA LEU A 69 12.48 16.29 -0.48
C LEU A 69 12.39 16.40 -2.00
N GLN A 70 11.99 15.33 -2.72
CA GLN A 70 11.80 15.38 -4.17
C GLN A 70 10.54 16.16 -4.56
N GLU A 71 9.43 15.99 -3.82
CA GLU A 71 8.19 16.72 -4.07
C GLU A 71 8.33 18.26 -4.04
N PRO A 72 9.01 18.92 -3.08
CA PRO A 72 9.17 20.37 -3.06
C PRO A 72 10.20 20.92 -4.06
N LEU A 73 11.01 20.07 -4.69
CA LEU A 73 11.99 20.46 -5.70
C LEU A 73 11.46 20.34 -7.15
N LEU A 74 10.28 19.73 -7.31
CA LEU A 74 9.48 19.70 -8.53
C LEU A 74 8.57 20.94 -8.61
#